data_AF-S4RD05-F1
#
_entry.id   AF-S4RD05-F1
#
_cell.length_a   1.000
_cell.length_b   1.000
_cell.length_c   1.000
_cell.angle_alpha   90.00
_cell.angle_beta   90.00
_cell.angle_gamma   90.00
#
_symmetry.space_group_name_H-M   'P 1'
#
loop_
_entity.id
_entity.type
_entity.pdbx_description
1 polymer ?
#
loop_
_entity_poly.entity_id
_entity_poly.type
_entity_poly.pdbx_seq_one_letter_code
_entity_poly.pdbx_strand_id
1 'polypeptide(L)'
;RSEEANKAFSAAVQMHDVLVNPTMWGDYLEAVFVKERQLHLGVYAIACYLHACRHQNEHKSRKYLAKVLWLLSFDDEKNTLAEAVDKYCVGVPPIQWVAWIPQLLTCLVCSEGKLLLNLISTVGRVYPQAVYFPIRTLYLTLKIEQRERYKSGAGRHQHRSVGSQQVPGSSPDPGPIRATAPMWRCSRIMHMQRELHPTLLSSLEGIVDQMVWFRENWHEEVLRQLQQGLAKCYSVAFETRGGVTEARITPHTLNFVKKLVSTFGVGLENVSNVSTIFSSAASESLARRAQATAQDPVFQQLKGQFTTDFDFNVPGSTKLHNLISKLKKWIKVLEARTKLLPKFFLIEEKCRFLSNFSAQTAEVEIPGECLLPKPTHYYIKIARSALAVVSPCVCSTFAPKVNPGGGGVNSRCSVHDGDSVGSVKIISLLRKETAKRHLLFTVPRVVAVSPQMRLVEDNPSSLSLLEIYRQRCAKKGMEHDNPISRYYERLATVQARGTQVSHQVLRDILKEVQANMVPRGMLKEWALHTFPSATDYWTFRKMFTVQLALLGFAEFVLHLNRLNPEMIQIAQ
;
A
#
# COMPACT_ATOMS: atom_id res chain seq x y z
N ARG A 1 14.85 12.17 -45.74
CA ARG A 1 14.99 12.73 -44.37
C ARG A 1 14.88 11.67 -43.26
N SER A 2 13.75 10.98 -43.06
CA SER A 2 13.63 9.94 -41.99
C SER A 2 14.57 8.74 -42.22
N GLU A 3 14.59 8.21 -43.44
CA GLU A 3 15.46 7.08 -43.79
C GLU A 3 16.95 7.42 -43.78
N GLU A 4 17.32 8.64 -44.18
CA GLU A 4 18.71 9.13 -44.15
C GLU A 4 19.20 9.26 -42.71
N ALA A 5 18.36 9.74 -41.80
CA ALA A 5 18.68 9.78 -40.38
C ALA A 5 18.87 8.37 -39.81
N ASN A 6 18.00 7.41 -40.17
CA ASN A 6 18.14 6.02 -39.74
C ASN A 6 19.43 5.37 -40.27
N LYS A 7 19.79 5.62 -41.53
CA LYS A 7 21.05 5.15 -42.13
C LYS A 7 22.27 5.75 -41.42
N ALA A 8 22.25 7.05 -41.13
CA ALA A 8 23.33 7.72 -40.41
C ALA A 8 23.51 7.18 -38.98
N PHE A 9 22.42 6.96 -38.24
CA PHE A 9 22.48 6.37 -36.91
C PHE A 9 22.95 4.91 -36.95
N SER A 10 22.45 4.10 -37.89
CA SER A 10 22.88 2.71 -38.05
C SER A 10 24.37 2.60 -38.37
N ALA A 11 24.89 3.44 -39.28
CA ALA A 11 26.32 3.51 -39.59
C ALA A 11 27.14 3.93 -38.36
N ALA A 12 26.68 4.93 -37.59
CA ALA A 12 27.38 5.39 -36.40
C ALA A 12 27.48 4.32 -35.30
N VAL A 13 26.44 3.51 -35.10
CA VAL A 13 26.47 2.39 -34.13
C VAL A 13 27.41 1.29 -34.61
N GLN A 14 27.40 0.94 -35.90
CA GLN A 14 28.29 -0.08 -36.47
C GLN A 14 29.78 0.31 -36.37
N MET A 15 30.10 1.60 -36.49
CA MET A 15 31.48 2.09 -36.42
C MET A 15 32.03 2.21 -34.99
N HIS A 16 31.15 2.32 -33.98
CA HIS A 16 31.53 2.60 -32.59
C HIS A 16 30.73 1.77 -31.59
N ASP A 17 30.95 0.45 -31.59
CA ASP A 17 30.21 -0.54 -30.78
C ASP A 17 30.32 -0.33 -29.25
N VAL A 18 31.30 0.47 -28.79
CA VAL A 18 31.58 0.71 -27.35
C VAL A 18 31.37 2.18 -26.93
N LEU A 19 31.44 3.13 -27.87
CA LEU A 19 31.58 4.58 -27.57
C LEU A 19 30.30 5.39 -27.86
N VAL A 20 29.50 4.98 -28.84
CA VAL A 20 28.27 5.69 -29.19
C VAL A 20 27.15 5.14 -28.33
N ASN A 21 26.63 5.97 -27.43
CA ASN A 21 25.44 5.66 -26.66
C ASN A 21 24.26 5.48 -27.65
N PRO A 22 23.79 4.24 -27.94
CA PRO A 22 22.80 3.97 -28.99
C PRO A 22 21.41 4.52 -28.65
N THR A 23 21.29 5.24 -27.55
CA THR A 23 20.04 5.75 -27.00
C THR A 23 19.47 6.92 -27.79
N MET A 24 20.29 7.70 -28.49
CA MET A 24 19.77 8.71 -29.42
C MET A 24 19.07 8.07 -30.62
N TRP A 25 19.61 6.94 -31.11
CA TRP A 25 18.96 6.15 -32.14
C TRP A 25 17.68 5.48 -31.61
N GLY A 26 17.71 4.94 -30.39
CA GLY A 26 16.52 4.42 -29.71
C GLY A 26 15.42 5.47 -29.52
N ASP A 27 15.76 6.68 -29.04
CA ASP A 27 14.81 7.78 -28.83
C ASP A 27 14.19 8.23 -30.17
N TYR A 28 14.98 8.24 -31.25
CA TYR A 28 14.50 8.50 -32.61
C TYR A 28 13.53 7.42 -33.09
N LEU A 29 13.92 6.14 -32.99
CA LEU A 29 13.11 5.00 -33.40
C LEU A 29 11.80 4.93 -32.62
N GLU A 30 11.81 5.24 -31.32
CA GLU A 30 10.60 5.36 -30.51
C GLU A 30 9.67 6.46 -31.04
N ALA A 31 10.22 7.65 -31.35
CA ALA A 31 9.42 8.75 -31.86
C ALA A 31 8.77 8.44 -33.22
N VAL A 32 9.45 7.66 -34.08
CA VAL A 32 8.87 7.17 -35.33
C VAL A 32 7.86 6.05 -35.07
N PHE A 33 8.17 5.11 -34.18
CA PHE A 33 7.26 4.03 -33.78
C PHE A 33 5.92 4.55 -33.24
N VAL A 34 5.93 5.60 -32.42
CA VAL A 34 4.69 6.21 -31.89
C VAL A 34 3.77 6.71 -33.00
N LYS A 35 4.34 7.18 -34.11
CA LYS A 35 3.59 7.70 -35.26
C LYS A 35 3.13 6.59 -36.19
N GLU A 36 4.00 5.65 -36.51
CA GLU A 36 3.78 4.67 -37.59
C GLU A 36 3.33 3.29 -37.11
N ARG A 37 3.56 2.97 -35.82
CA ARG A 37 3.18 1.70 -35.16
C ARG A 37 3.70 0.44 -35.84
N GLN A 38 4.82 0.54 -36.54
CA GLN A 38 5.47 -0.60 -37.19
C GLN A 38 6.34 -1.38 -36.20
N LEU A 39 6.02 -2.66 -35.97
CA LEU A 39 6.67 -3.50 -34.94
C LEU A 39 8.19 -3.63 -35.10
N HIS A 40 8.70 -3.66 -36.34
CA HIS A 40 10.15 -3.75 -36.57
C HIS A 40 10.93 -2.56 -36.01
N LEU A 41 10.35 -1.35 -36.04
CA LEU A 41 10.95 -0.16 -35.42
C LEU A 41 10.99 -0.30 -33.90
N GLY A 42 9.95 -0.91 -33.30
CA GLY A 42 9.90 -1.26 -31.89
C GLY A 42 11.01 -2.25 -31.51
N VAL A 43 11.22 -3.29 -32.32
CA VAL A 43 12.31 -4.26 -32.13
C VAL A 43 13.68 -3.58 -32.15
N TYR A 44 13.93 -2.70 -33.12
CA TYR A 44 15.19 -1.95 -33.19
C TYR A 44 15.37 -1.00 -32.01
N ALA A 45 14.30 -0.33 -31.56
CA ALA A 45 14.34 0.53 -30.38
C ALA A 45 14.66 -0.27 -29.10
N ILE A 46 14.03 -1.43 -28.90
CA ILE A 46 14.30 -2.34 -27.78
C ILE A 46 15.77 -2.78 -27.78
N ALA A 47 16.30 -3.17 -28.94
CA ALA A 47 17.70 -3.54 -29.06
C ALA A 47 18.61 -2.38 -28.63
N CYS A 48 18.41 -1.18 -29.15
CA CYS A 48 19.19 0.00 -28.78
C CYS A 48 19.18 0.28 -27.27
N TYR A 49 18.00 0.22 -26.65
CA TYR A 49 17.85 0.45 -25.22
C TYR A 49 18.52 -0.64 -24.37
N LEU A 50 18.36 -1.91 -24.72
CA LEU A 50 18.97 -3.02 -23.98
C LEU A 50 20.49 -3.05 -24.13
N HIS A 51 21.02 -2.72 -25.32
CA HIS A 51 22.46 -2.53 -25.52
C HIS A 51 23.02 -1.42 -24.61
N ALA A 52 22.32 -0.28 -24.51
CA ALA A 52 22.71 0.80 -23.61
C ALA A 52 22.70 0.38 -22.12
N CYS A 53 21.76 -0.49 -21.73
CA CYS A 53 21.65 -1.00 -20.36
C CYS A 53 22.77 -1.97 -19.95
N ARG A 54 23.60 -2.45 -20.88
CA ARG A 54 24.75 -3.31 -20.57
C ARG A 54 25.84 -2.57 -19.80
N HIS A 55 25.93 -1.25 -19.97
CA HIS A 55 26.81 -0.43 -19.15
C HIS A 55 26.28 -0.38 -17.70
N GLN A 56 27.17 -0.52 -16.72
CA GLN A 56 26.83 -0.64 -15.28
C GLN A 56 26.37 0.69 -14.64
N ASN A 57 25.69 1.58 -15.37
CA ASN A 57 25.13 2.82 -14.83
C ASN A 57 23.64 2.67 -14.52
N GLU A 58 23.32 2.29 -13.28
CA GLU A 58 21.95 2.04 -12.84
C GLU A 58 20.97 3.20 -13.10
N HIS A 59 21.39 4.42 -12.80
CA HIS A 59 20.53 5.59 -12.93
C HIS A 59 20.11 5.87 -14.38
N LYS A 60 21.02 5.67 -15.34
CA LYS A 60 20.73 5.87 -16.76
C LYS A 60 19.89 4.71 -17.32
N SER A 61 20.25 3.46 -16.98
CA SER A 61 19.59 2.25 -17.44
C SER A 61 18.12 2.17 -17.02
N ARG A 62 17.75 2.69 -15.84
CA ARG A 62 16.35 2.74 -15.38
C ARG A 62 15.42 3.42 -16.40
N LYS A 63 15.79 4.57 -16.98
CA LYS A 63 14.97 5.26 -18.00
C LYS A 63 14.74 4.37 -19.22
N TYR A 64 15.78 3.69 -19.68
CA TYR A 64 15.72 2.88 -20.90
C TYR A 64 14.91 1.59 -20.68
N LEU A 65 15.07 0.93 -19.54
CA LEU A 65 14.24 -0.22 -19.18
C LEU A 65 12.76 0.15 -19.02
N ALA A 66 12.45 1.34 -18.49
CA ALA A 66 11.08 1.85 -18.46
C ALA A 66 10.47 1.90 -19.86
N LYS A 67 11.24 2.40 -20.85
CA LYS A 67 10.83 2.50 -22.24
C LYS A 67 10.66 1.13 -22.89
N VAL A 68 11.55 0.17 -22.62
CA VAL A 68 11.42 -1.22 -23.10
C VAL A 68 10.12 -1.84 -22.59
N LEU A 69 9.83 -1.73 -21.29
CA LEU A 69 8.60 -2.27 -20.70
C LEU A 69 7.34 -1.54 -21.21
N TRP A 70 7.45 -0.25 -21.48
CA TRP A 70 6.37 0.50 -22.12
C TRP A 70 6.14 0.06 -23.57
N LEU A 71 7.19 -0.23 -24.35
CA LEU A 71 7.05 -0.76 -25.71
C LEU A 71 6.36 -2.13 -25.73
N LEU A 72 6.61 -2.99 -24.73
CA LEU A 72 5.90 -4.27 -24.59
C LEU A 72 4.38 -4.10 -24.47
N SER A 73 3.88 -2.97 -23.95
CA SER A 73 2.42 -2.73 -23.91
C SER A 73 1.75 -2.62 -25.29
N PHE A 74 2.54 -2.52 -26.38
CA PHE A 74 2.09 -2.52 -27.77
C PHE A 74 2.44 -3.80 -28.53
N ASP A 75 2.75 -4.89 -27.81
CA ASP A 75 3.11 -6.16 -28.45
C ASP A 75 1.93 -6.77 -29.22
N ASP A 76 2.24 -7.62 -30.19
CA ASP A 76 1.25 -8.32 -30.99
C ASP A 76 0.90 -9.70 -30.40
N GLU A 77 -0.12 -10.38 -30.94
CA GLU A 77 -0.52 -11.71 -30.47
C GLU A 77 0.60 -12.76 -30.59
N LYS A 78 1.58 -12.51 -31.48
CA LYS A 78 2.76 -13.35 -31.68
C LYS A 78 3.86 -13.08 -30.65
N ASN A 79 3.77 -11.99 -29.88
CA ASN A 79 4.74 -11.50 -28.91
C ASN A 79 6.11 -11.16 -29.53
N THR A 80 6.11 -10.52 -30.70
CA THR A 80 7.30 -10.15 -31.47
C THR A 80 8.25 -9.25 -30.67
N LEU A 81 7.71 -8.31 -29.88
CA LEU A 81 8.52 -7.42 -29.05
C LEU A 81 9.08 -8.16 -27.82
N ALA A 82 8.30 -9.04 -27.19
CA ALA A 82 8.78 -9.86 -26.09
C ALA A 82 9.90 -10.84 -26.53
N GLU A 83 9.84 -11.38 -27.76
CA GLU A 83 10.92 -12.19 -28.33
C GLU A 83 12.21 -11.37 -28.51
N ALA A 84 12.08 -10.12 -28.94
CA ALA A 84 13.21 -9.21 -29.00
C ALA A 84 13.80 -8.94 -27.61
N VAL A 85 12.98 -8.75 -26.58
CA VAL A 85 13.47 -8.59 -25.20
C VAL A 85 14.23 -9.82 -24.73
N ASP A 86 13.69 -11.04 -24.91
CA ASP A 86 14.36 -12.28 -24.51
C ASP A 86 15.73 -12.43 -25.22
N LYS A 87 15.78 -12.14 -26.53
CA LYS A 87 17.01 -12.20 -27.33
C LYS A 87 18.06 -11.18 -26.89
N TYR A 88 17.68 -9.91 -26.70
CA TYR A 88 18.61 -8.82 -26.46
C TYR A 88 18.89 -8.54 -24.97
N CYS A 89 18.14 -9.15 -24.04
CA CYS A 89 18.39 -8.99 -22.60
C CYS A 89 19.71 -9.64 -22.13
N VAL A 90 20.27 -10.55 -22.94
CA VAL A 90 21.57 -11.19 -22.67
C VAL A 90 22.65 -10.13 -22.52
N GLY A 91 23.41 -10.21 -21.43
CA GLY A 91 24.49 -9.27 -21.09
C GLY A 91 24.04 -8.03 -20.30
N VAL A 92 22.74 -7.81 -20.09
CA VAL A 92 22.26 -6.78 -19.16
C VAL A 92 22.42 -7.28 -17.72
N PRO A 93 23.16 -6.58 -16.84
CA PRO A 93 23.36 -7.01 -15.46
C PRO A 93 22.03 -7.19 -14.70
N PRO A 94 21.83 -8.28 -13.94
CA PRO A 94 20.56 -8.52 -13.23
C PRO A 94 20.12 -7.40 -12.28
N ILE A 95 21.07 -6.65 -11.70
CA ILE A 95 20.80 -5.50 -10.82
C ILE A 95 19.92 -4.44 -11.50
N GLN A 96 20.04 -4.27 -12.82
CA GLN A 96 19.28 -3.26 -13.57
C GLN A 96 17.77 -3.57 -13.59
N TRP A 97 17.42 -4.85 -13.51
CA TRP A 97 16.04 -5.33 -13.54
C TRP A 97 15.36 -5.31 -12.18
N VAL A 98 16.12 -5.21 -11.07
CA VAL A 98 15.60 -5.27 -9.70
C VAL A 98 14.53 -4.19 -9.46
N ALA A 99 14.77 -2.96 -9.91
CA ALA A 99 13.81 -1.87 -9.79
C ALA A 99 12.52 -2.08 -10.61
N TRP A 100 12.51 -3.01 -11.57
CA TRP A 100 11.40 -3.27 -12.49
C TRP A 100 10.67 -4.59 -12.22
N ILE A 101 11.02 -5.32 -11.15
CA ILE A 101 10.37 -6.59 -10.77
C ILE A 101 8.83 -6.48 -10.75
N PRO A 102 8.19 -5.47 -10.13
CA PRO A 102 6.72 -5.38 -10.13
C PRO A 102 6.10 -5.31 -11.53
N GLN A 103 6.74 -4.59 -12.46
CA GLN A 103 6.30 -4.47 -13.85
C GLN A 103 6.51 -5.80 -14.59
N LEU A 104 7.68 -6.44 -14.41
CA LEU A 104 7.96 -7.77 -14.99
C LEU A 104 6.98 -8.84 -14.51
N LEU A 105 6.58 -8.79 -13.23
CA LEU A 105 5.57 -9.68 -12.67
C LEU A 105 4.17 -9.43 -13.26
N THR A 106 3.88 -8.20 -13.67
CA THR A 106 2.62 -7.90 -14.38
C THR A 106 2.65 -8.55 -15.76
N CYS A 107 3.75 -8.43 -16.51
CA CYS A 107 3.94 -9.12 -17.79
C CYS A 107 3.92 -10.65 -17.65
N LEU A 108 4.33 -11.20 -16.49
CA LEU A 108 4.27 -12.64 -16.20
C LEU A 108 2.84 -13.19 -16.21
N VAL A 109 1.86 -12.37 -15.84
CA VAL A 109 0.42 -12.71 -15.88
C VAL A 109 -0.13 -12.67 -17.31
N CYS A 110 0.45 -11.83 -18.16
CA CYS A 110 0.09 -11.69 -19.57
C CYS A 110 0.64 -12.84 -20.47
N SER A 111 0.34 -12.78 -21.76
CA SER A 111 0.84 -13.73 -22.78
C SER A 111 2.37 -13.75 -22.87
N GLU A 112 2.99 -12.57 -22.74
CA GLU A 112 4.44 -12.31 -22.74
C GLU A 112 5.22 -13.10 -21.67
N GLY A 113 4.52 -13.54 -20.61
CA GLY A 113 5.14 -14.16 -19.44
C GLY A 113 5.91 -15.45 -19.71
N LYS A 114 5.73 -16.10 -20.87
CA LYS A 114 6.55 -17.26 -21.26
C LYS A 114 8.00 -16.87 -21.54
N LEU A 115 8.20 -15.75 -22.23
CA LEU A 115 9.52 -15.28 -22.68
C LEU A 115 10.28 -14.60 -21.53
N LEU A 116 9.57 -13.84 -20.69
CA LEU A 116 10.17 -13.16 -19.55
C LEU A 116 10.45 -14.06 -18.33
N LEU A 117 10.03 -15.32 -18.37
CA LEU A 117 10.24 -16.28 -17.28
C LEU A 117 11.74 -16.51 -16.99
N ASN A 118 12.55 -16.64 -18.05
CA ASN A 118 13.98 -16.86 -17.93
C ASN A 118 14.70 -15.64 -17.36
N LEU A 119 14.28 -14.44 -17.78
CA LEU A 119 14.79 -13.18 -17.25
C LEU A 119 14.54 -13.07 -15.74
N ILE A 120 13.29 -13.25 -15.30
CA ILE A 120 12.93 -13.18 -13.87
C ILE A 120 13.65 -14.27 -13.07
N SER A 121 13.80 -15.48 -13.63
CA SER A 121 14.54 -16.57 -13.01
C SER A 121 16.03 -16.23 -12.82
N THR A 122 16.64 -15.58 -13.82
CA THR A 122 18.04 -15.13 -13.75
C THR A 122 18.23 -14.06 -12.68
N VAL A 123 17.31 -13.09 -12.59
CA VAL A 123 17.31 -12.08 -11.52
C VAL A 123 17.11 -12.74 -10.16
N GLY A 124 16.16 -13.68 -10.06
CA GLY A 124 15.84 -14.39 -8.81
C GLY A 124 16.95 -15.31 -8.31
N ARG A 125 17.89 -15.73 -9.18
CA ARG A 125 19.10 -16.48 -8.80
C ARG A 125 20.10 -15.60 -8.04
N VAL A 126 20.28 -14.35 -8.49
CA VAL A 126 21.27 -13.41 -7.92
C VAL A 126 20.67 -12.58 -6.78
N TYR A 127 19.41 -12.16 -6.91
CA TYR A 127 18.68 -11.33 -5.96
C TYR A 127 17.41 -12.04 -5.46
N PRO A 128 17.54 -13.12 -4.66
CA PRO A 128 16.39 -13.92 -4.23
C PRO A 128 15.38 -13.11 -3.42
N GLN A 129 15.84 -12.26 -2.49
CA GLN A 129 14.95 -11.48 -1.60
C GLN A 129 14.10 -10.46 -2.38
N ALA A 130 14.67 -9.84 -3.41
CA ALA A 130 13.97 -8.83 -4.23
C ALA A 130 12.83 -9.43 -5.05
N VAL A 131 12.98 -10.68 -5.49
CA VAL A 131 11.98 -11.38 -6.32
C VAL A 131 10.98 -12.18 -5.47
N TYR A 132 11.41 -12.74 -4.33
CA TYR A 132 10.61 -13.69 -3.54
C TYR A 132 9.32 -13.08 -2.95
N PHE A 133 9.39 -11.91 -2.30
CA PHE A 133 8.18 -11.30 -1.72
C PHE A 133 7.15 -10.88 -2.79
N PRO A 134 7.55 -10.19 -3.89
CA PRO A 134 6.62 -9.85 -4.95
C PRO A 134 6.01 -11.07 -5.65
N ILE A 135 6.79 -12.13 -5.95
CA ILE A 135 6.27 -13.33 -6.62
C ILE A 135 5.33 -14.13 -5.70
N ARG A 136 5.66 -14.24 -4.41
CA ARG A 136 4.80 -14.89 -3.41
C ARG A 136 3.47 -14.14 -3.27
N THR A 137 3.53 -12.81 -3.16
CA THR A 137 2.33 -11.97 -3.08
C THR A 137 1.45 -12.16 -4.31
N LEU A 138 2.02 -12.10 -5.52
CA LEU A 138 1.28 -12.32 -6.77
C LEU A 138 0.64 -13.72 -6.82
N TYR A 139 1.40 -14.77 -6.48
CA TYR A 139 0.89 -16.14 -6.46
C TYR A 139 -0.31 -16.30 -5.52
N LEU A 140 -0.25 -15.70 -4.33
CA LEU A 140 -1.33 -15.73 -3.36
C LEU A 140 -2.56 -14.96 -3.84
N THR A 141 -2.37 -13.78 -4.45
CA THR A 141 -3.47 -13.02 -5.05
C THR A 141 -4.19 -13.82 -6.13
N LEU A 142 -3.44 -14.43 -7.06
CA LEU A 142 -4.01 -15.27 -8.13
C LEU A 142 -4.76 -16.48 -7.57
N LYS A 143 -4.25 -17.11 -6.50
CA LYS A 143 -4.91 -18.24 -5.82
C LYS A 143 -6.24 -17.82 -5.18
N ILE A 144 -6.29 -16.64 -4.54
CA ILE A 144 -7.52 -16.08 -3.95
C ILE A 144 -8.54 -15.79 -5.05
N GLU A 145 -8.13 -15.07 -6.09
CA GLU A 145 -8.99 -14.70 -7.21
C GLU A 145 -9.59 -15.94 -7.91
N GLN A 146 -8.78 -16.97 -8.13
CA GLN A 146 -9.26 -18.22 -8.73
C GLN A 146 -10.32 -18.91 -7.86
N ARG A 147 -10.13 -18.90 -6.53
CA ARG A 147 -11.10 -19.47 -5.59
C ARG A 147 -12.40 -18.67 -5.57
N GLU A 148 -12.32 -17.34 -5.61
CA GLU A 148 -13.49 -16.47 -5.68
C GLU A 148 -14.29 -16.70 -6.97
N ARG A 149 -13.60 -16.79 -8.11
CA ARG A 149 -14.23 -17.16 -9.40
C ARG A 149 -14.93 -18.51 -9.34
N TYR A 150 -14.31 -19.51 -8.69
CA TYR A 150 -14.92 -20.84 -8.52
C TYR A 150 -16.19 -20.78 -7.63
N LYS A 151 -16.14 -20.05 -6.51
CA LYS A 151 -17.31 -19.85 -5.63
C LYS A 151 -18.46 -19.12 -6.33
N SER A 152 -18.16 -18.08 -7.10
CA SER A 152 -19.16 -17.33 -7.88
C SER A 152 -19.73 -18.14 -9.03
N GLY A 153 -18.95 -19.02 -9.66
CA GLY A 153 -19.41 -19.95 -10.71
C GLY A 153 -20.32 -21.06 -10.18
N ALA A 154 -20.00 -21.63 -9.01
CA ALA A 154 -20.80 -22.66 -8.35
C ALA A 154 -22.20 -22.15 -7.94
N GLY A 155 -22.32 -20.89 -7.54
CA GLY A 155 -23.61 -20.26 -7.21
C GLY A 155 -24.55 -20.05 -8.41
N ARG A 156 -24.03 -20.10 -9.65
CA ARG A 156 -24.84 -19.90 -10.87
C ARG A 156 -25.46 -21.19 -11.40
N HIS A 157 -24.95 -22.35 -11.01
CA HIS A 157 -25.48 -23.66 -11.41
C HIS A 157 -26.59 -24.20 -10.50
N GLN A 158 -26.82 -23.60 -9.32
CA GLN A 158 -27.84 -24.09 -8.39
C GLN A 158 -29.27 -23.64 -8.73
N HIS A 159 -29.45 -22.75 -9.72
CA HIS A 159 -30.78 -22.21 -10.07
C HIS A 159 -31.38 -22.73 -11.39
N ARG A 160 -30.78 -23.76 -12.01
CA ARG A 160 -31.25 -24.27 -13.31
C ARG A 160 -31.23 -25.80 -13.40
N SER A 161 -31.99 -26.46 -12.53
CA SER A 161 -32.41 -27.86 -12.72
C SER A 161 -33.55 -28.21 -11.77
N VAL A 162 -34.79 -27.97 -12.19
CA VAL A 162 -35.96 -28.69 -11.67
C VAL A 162 -36.31 -29.72 -12.73
N GLY A 163 -36.03 -31.00 -12.46
CA GLY A 163 -36.36 -32.10 -13.37
C GLY A 163 -35.60 -33.39 -13.08
N SER A 164 -36.28 -34.28 -12.36
CA SER A 164 -36.12 -35.76 -12.30
C SER A 164 -34.92 -36.44 -11.63
N GLN A 165 -35.31 -37.21 -10.59
CA GLN A 165 -34.85 -38.54 -10.14
C GLN A 165 -33.60 -38.69 -9.27
N GLN A 166 -33.86 -39.40 -8.16
CA GLN A 166 -33.00 -39.71 -7.01
C GLN A 166 -31.96 -40.79 -7.34
N VAL A 167 -30.71 -40.55 -6.92
CA VAL A 167 -29.74 -41.59 -6.52
C VAL A 167 -28.99 -41.08 -5.29
N PRO A 168 -28.92 -41.84 -4.17
CA PRO A 168 -28.14 -41.43 -3.00
C PRO A 168 -26.70 -41.97 -3.12
N GLY A 169 -25.71 -41.09 -3.17
CA GLY A 169 -24.31 -41.52 -3.10
C GLY A 169 -23.29 -40.42 -3.42
N SER A 170 -22.43 -40.13 -2.43
CA SER A 170 -21.23 -39.27 -2.47
C SER A 170 -21.45 -37.77 -2.69
N SER A 171 -21.27 -37.00 -1.61
CA SER A 171 -20.84 -35.61 -1.69
C SER A 171 -19.56 -35.50 -2.53
N PRO A 172 -19.47 -34.61 -3.52
CA PRO A 172 -18.21 -34.39 -4.20
C PRO A 172 -17.27 -33.69 -3.22
N ASP A 173 -16.20 -34.38 -2.84
CA ASP A 173 -15.03 -33.75 -2.23
C ASP A 173 -14.60 -32.53 -3.06
N PRO A 174 -14.14 -31.44 -2.45
CA PRO A 174 -13.62 -30.30 -3.18
C PRO A 174 -12.32 -30.72 -3.89
N GLY A 175 -12.44 -31.11 -5.17
CA GLY A 175 -11.29 -31.44 -6.01
C GLY A 175 -10.27 -30.29 -6.08
N PRO A 176 -8.97 -30.60 -6.27
CA PRO A 176 -7.91 -29.59 -6.27
C PRO A 176 -8.13 -28.56 -7.39
N ILE A 177 -8.10 -27.28 -7.01
CA ILE A 177 -8.22 -26.14 -7.92
C ILE A 177 -7.14 -26.25 -9.01
N ARG A 178 -7.53 -26.41 -10.29
CA ARG A 178 -6.61 -26.54 -11.42
C ARG A 178 -5.79 -25.25 -11.60
N ALA A 179 -4.49 -25.27 -11.32
CA ALA A 179 -3.64 -24.08 -11.40
C ALA A 179 -3.67 -23.42 -12.79
N THR A 180 -3.83 -22.10 -12.83
CA THR A 180 -3.74 -21.32 -14.07
C THR A 180 -2.29 -21.23 -14.59
N ALA A 181 -2.09 -20.93 -15.87
CA ALA A 181 -0.75 -20.80 -16.44
C ALA A 181 0.13 -19.74 -15.72
N PRO A 182 -0.39 -18.54 -15.35
CA PRO A 182 0.36 -17.59 -14.53
C PRO A 182 0.74 -18.12 -13.13
N MET A 183 -0.15 -18.88 -12.49
CA MET A 183 0.16 -19.49 -11.19
C MET A 183 1.27 -20.53 -11.29
N TRP A 184 1.28 -21.32 -12.37
CA TRP A 184 2.35 -22.29 -12.62
C TRP A 184 3.70 -21.59 -12.82
N ARG A 185 3.74 -20.50 -13.60
CA ARG A 185 4.95 -19.68 -13.80
C ARG A 185 5.48 -19.12 -12.48
N CYS A 186 4.60 -18.57 -11.63
CA CYS A 186 4.99 -18.09 -10.31
C CYS A 186 5.54 -19.21 -9.42
N SER A 187 4.86 -20.36 -9.41
CA SER A 187 5.29 -21.55 -8.65
C SER A 187 6.67 -22.04 -9.11
N ARG A 188 6.94 -22.04 -10.43
CA ARG A 188 8.23 -22.45 -11.00
C ARG A 188 9.38 -21.57 -10.50
N ILE A 189 9.22 -20.25 -10.51
CA ILE A 189 10.22 -19.31 -9.98
C ILE A 189 10.42 -19.54 -8.49
N MET A 190 9.35 -19.65 -7.70
CA MET A 190 9.43 -19.89 -6.26
C MET A 190 10.12 -21.22 -5.91
N HIS A 191 9.90 -22.28 -6.70
CA HIS A 191 10.56 -23.58 -6.49
C HIS A 191 12.05 -23.48 -6.76
N MET A 192 12.43 -22.87 -7.90
CA MET A 192 13.83 -22.64 -8.25
C MET A 192 14.55 -21.82 -7.17
N GLN A 193 13.93 -20.78 -6.63
CA GLN A 193 14.56 -20.00 -5.55
C GLN A 193 14.72 -20.82 -4.26
N ARG A 194 13.80 -21.75 -3.96
CA ARG A 194 13.90 -22.66 -2.80
C ARG A 194 15.02 -23.67 -2.96
N GLU A 195 15.25 -24.17 -4.17
CA GLU A 195 16.38 -25.06 -4.47
C GLU A 195 17.73 -24.33 -4.35
N LEU A 196 17.80 -23.09 -4.83
CA LEU A 196 19.05 -22.32 -4.84
C LEU A 196 19.40 -21.69 -3.49
N HIS A 197 18.41 -21.23 -2.73
CA HIS A 197 18.59 -20.46 -1.49
C HIS A 197 17.70 -20.97 -0.33
N PRO A 198 17.82 -22.25 0.08
CA PRO A 198 16.89 -22.88 1.02
C PRO A 198 16.91 -22.25 2.43
N THR A 199 18.09 -21.94 2.96
CA THR A 199 18.27 -21.37 4.31
C THR A 199 17.70 -19.96 4.41
N LEU A 200 17.97 -19.13 3.39
CA LEU A 200 17.47 -17.78 3.30
C LEU A 200 15.94 -17.77 3.16
N LEU A 201 15.38 -18.55 2.23
CA LEU A 201 13.94 -18.56 2.03
C LEU A 201 13.17 -19.16 3.22
N SER A 202 13.69 -20.23 3.84
CA SER A 202 13.10 -20.75 5.08
C SER A 202 13.07 -19.70 6.18
N SER A 203 14.13 -18.89 6.28
CA SER A 203 14.18 -17.79 7.24
C SER A 203 13.21 -16.66 6.91
N LEU A 204 13.09 -16.27 5.63
CA LEU A 204 12.11 -15.28 5.19
C LEU A 204 10.68 -15.78 5.46
N GLU A 205 10.36 -17.03 5.12
CA GLU A 205 9.06 -17.64 5.40
C GLU A 205 8.74 -17.64 6.90
N GLY A 206 9.72 -18.02 7.75
CA GLY A 206 9.58 -17.95 9.20
C GLY A 206 9.32 -16.54 9.73
N ILE A 207 9.99 -15.51 9.17
CA ILE A 207 9.71 -14.10 9.49
C ILE A 207 8.26 -13.74 9.11
N VAL A 208 7.84 -14.06 7.88
CA VAL A 208 6.48 -13.74 7.38
C VAL A 208 5.39 -14.42 8.22
N ASP A 209 5.60 -15.68 8.58
CA ASP A 209 4.61 -16.45 9.34
C ASP A 209 4.41 -15.84 10.75
N GLN A 210 5.47 -15.34 11.37
CA GLN A 210 5.34 -14.66 12.67
C GLN A 210 4.85 -13.23 12.57
N MET A 211 5.07 -12.59 11.43
CA MET A 211 4.60 -11.23 11.18
C MET A 211 3.08 -11.09 11.23
N VAL A 212 2.33 -12.18 11.05
CA VAL A 212 0.86 -12.22 11.25
C VAL A 212 0.45 -11.81 12.67
N TRP A 213 1.32 -11.98 13.68
CA TRP A 213 1.06 -11.52 15.05
C TRP A 213 0.96 -9.99 15.19
N PHE A 214 1.51 -9.25 14.23
CA PHE A 214 1.42 -7.79 14.17
C PHE A 214 0.12 -7.29 13.54
N ARG A 215 -0.84 -8.17 13.18
CA ARG A 215 -2.15 -7.72 12.72
C ARG A 215 -2.92 -6.98 13.81
N GLU A 216 -3.77 -6.05 13.37
CA GLU A 216 -4.60 -5.22 14.24
C GLU A 216 -5.42 -6.08 15.22
N ASN A 217 -5.56 -5.60 16.45
CA ASN A 217 -6.50 -6.16 17.40
C ASN A 217 -7.94 -5.87 16.95
N TRP A 218 -8.90 -6.70 17.36
CA TRP A 218 -10.31 -6.52 16.97
C TRP A 218 -10.85 -5.13 17.33
N HIS A 219 -10.41 -4.55 18.46
CA HIS A 219 -10.78 -3.20 18.88
C HIS A 219 -10.25 -2.13 17.92
N GLU A 220 -9.02 -2.29 17.43
CA GLU A 220 -8.35 -1.38 16.51
C GLU A 220 -9.00 -1.45 15.13
N GLU A 221 -9.25 -2.67 14.64
CA GLU A 221 -9.94 -2.90 13.37
C GLU A 221 -11.36 -2.31 13.38
N VAL A 222 -12.14 -2.55 14.44
CA VAL A 222 -13.49 -1.97 14.58
C VAL A 222 -13.42 -0.45 14.69
N LEU A 223 -12.47 0.10 15.45
CA LEU A 223 -12.27 1.55 15.55
C LEU A 223 -11.96 2.18 14.18
N ARG A 224 -11.05 1.57 13.40
CA ARG A 224 -10.69 1.99 12.04
C ARG A 224 -11.89 1.97 11.11
N GLN A 225 -12.67 0.88 11.13
CA GLN A 225 -13.90 0.77 10.34
C GLN A 225 -14.96 1.81 10.73
N LEU A 226 -15.11 2.11 12.04
CA LEU A 226 -16.04 3.14 12.52
C LEU A 226 -15.61 4.54 12.09
N GLN A 227 -14.31 4.86 12.16
CA GLN A 227 -13.77 6.13 11.67
C GLN A 227 -13.99 6.29 10.15
N GLN A 228 -13.79 5.22 9.36
CA GLN A 228 -14.13 5.22 7.93
C GLN A 228 -15.63 5.41 7.68
N GLY A 229 -16.47 4.78 8.50
CA GLY A 229 -17.92 4.96 8.47
C GLY A 229 -18.32 6.41 8.76
N LEU A 230 -17.71 7.03 9.77
CA LEU A 230 -17.95 8.42 10.15
C LEU A 230 -17.52 9.39 9.03
N ALA A 231 -16.35 9.20 8.44
CA ALA A 231 -15.88 10.01 7.30
C ALA A 231 -16.83 9.94 6.10
N LYS A 232 -17.34 8.74 5.77
CA LYS A 232 -18.37 8.56 4.73
C LYS A 232 -19.66 9.27 5.09
N CYS A 233 -20.11 9.20 6.35
CA CYS A 233 -21.29 9.93 6.81
C CYS A 233 -21.13 11.44 6.65
N TYR A 234 -19.94 11.99 6.92
CA TYR A 234 -19.66 13.41 6.69
C TYR A 234 -19.66 13.79 5.21
N SER A 235 -19.14 12.94 4.32
CA SER A 235 -19.25 13.16 2.87
C SER A 235 -20.70 13.26 2.43
N VAL A 236 -21.54 12.31 2.86
CA VAL A 236 -22.98 12.30 2.54
C VAL A 236 -23.68 13.54 3.12
N ALA A 237 -23.34 13.93 4.35
CA ALA A 237 -23.89 15.13 4.99
C ALA A 237 -23.49 16.42 4.23
N PHE A 238 -22.29 16.46 3.66
CA PHE A 238 -21.83 17.58 2.85
C PHE A 238 -22.51 17.64 1.47
N GLU A 239 -22.74 16.49 0.83
CA GLU A 239 -23.51 16.40 -0.42
C GLU A 239 -24.97 16.83 -0.22
N THR A 240 -25.58 16.44 0.91
CA THR A 240 -26.95 16.80 1.31
C THR A 240 -27.05 18.13 2.06
N ARG A 241 -26.11 19.05 1.82
CA ARG A 241 -26.06 20.38 2.45
C ARG A 241 -27.29 21.27 2.21
N GLY A 242 -28.19 20.91 1.30
CA GLY A 242 -29.45 21.61 1.06
C GLY A 242 -30.55 21.32 2.10
N GLY A 243 -30.43 20.23 2.87
CA GLY A 243 -31.40 19.83 3.90
C GLY A 243 -30.76 18.94 4.95
N VAL A 244 -30.03 19.53 5.90
CA VAL A 244 -29.22 18.79 6.88
C VAL A 244 -30.08 17.96 7.84
N THR A 245 -31.27 18.47 8.18
CA THR A 245 -32.23 17.82 9.11
C THR A 245 -33.00 16.66 8.49
N GLU A 246 -33.12 16.64 7.17
CA GLU A 246 -33.85 15.62 6.40
C GLU A 246 -32.93 14.56 5.79
N ALA A 247 -31.62 14.74 5.89
CA ALA A 247 -30.63 13.82 5.33
C ALA A 247 -30.82 12.39 5.86
N ARG A 248 -31.16 11.48 4.93
CA ARG A 248 -31.32 10.05 5.19
C ARG A 248 -30.03 9.29 4.89
N ILE A 249 -29.86 8.15 5.56
CA ILE A 249 -28.74 7.25 5.31
C ILE A 249 -28.86 6.67 3.88
N THR A 250 -27.81 6.82 3.07
CA THR A 250 -27.73 6.18 1.74
C THR A 250 -27.76 4.64 1.86
N PRO A 251 -28.33 3.91 0.90
CA PRO A 251 -28.35 2.43 0.92
C PRO A 251 -26.97 1.79 1.05
N HIS A 252 -25.95 2.38 0.40
CA HIS A 252 -24.57 1.91 0.51
C HIS A 252 -24.01 2.02 1.93
N THR A 253 -24.22 3.16 2.60
CA THR A 253 -23.80 3.36 4.00
C THR A 253 -24.56 2.44 4.96
N LEU A 254 -25.85 2.21 4.72
CA LEU A 254 -26.63 1.26 5.51
C LEU A 254 -26.08 -0.17 5.38
N ASN A 255 -25.75 -0.61 4.16
CA ASN A 255 -25.13 -1.92 3.91
C ASN A 255 -23.75 -2.03 4.57
N PHE A 256 -22.96 -0.96 4.55
CA PHE A 256 -21.69 -0.91 5.26
C PHE A 256 -21.87 -1.09 6.77
N VAL A 257 -22.81 -0.39 7.40
CA VAL A 257 -23.07 -0.53 8.84
C VAL A 257 -23.64 -1.91 9.18
N LYS A 258 -24.56 -2.45 8.38
CA LYS A 258 -25.06 -3.83 8.54
C LYS A 258 -23.93 -4.86 8.47
N LYS A 259 -22.99 -4.67 7.54
CA LYS A 259 -21.79 -5.51 7.42
C LYS A 259 -20.87 -5.36 8.63
N LEU A 260 -20.69 -4.14 9.14
CA LEU A 260 -19.88 -3.87 10.33
C LEU A 260 -20.49 -4.52 11.58
N VAL A 261 -21.82 -4.46 11.74
CA VAL A 261 -22.54 -5.16 12.83
C VAL A 261 -22.37 -6.68 12.71
N SER A 262 -22.49 -7.25 11.50
CA SER A 262 -22.35 -8.70 11.32
C SER A 262 -20.91 -9.20 11.49
N THR A 263 -19.91 -8.38 11.15
CA THR A 263 -18.48 -8.74 11.18
C THR A 263 -17.72 -8.25 12.42
N PHE A 264 -18.39 -7.59 13.36
CA PHE A 264 -17.84 -6.90 14.55
C PHE A 264 -16.62 -7.61 15.15
N GLY A 265 -15.41 -7.19 14.76
CA GLY A 265 -14.14 -7.72 15.27
C GLY A 265 -13.78 -9.16 14.87
N VAL A 266 -14.65 -9.88 14.16
CA VAL A 266 -14.42 -11.28 13.71
C VAL A 266 -13.80 -11.34 12.31
N GLY A 267 -13.75 -10.21 11.60
CA GLY A 267 -13.21 -10.13 10.24
C GLY A 267 -14.13 -10.78 9.19
N LEU A 268 -13.90 -10.46 7.91
CA LEU A 268 -14.56 -11.12 6.77
C LEU A 268 -14.09 -12.58 6.58
N GLU A 269 -12.99 -12.94 7.22
CA GLU A 269 -12.43 -14.28 7.21
C GLU A 269 -13.14 -15.11 8.29
N ASN A 270 -14.32 -15.65 7.95
CA ASN A 270 -14.95 -16.69 8.77
C ASN A 270 -13.87 -17.68 9.23
N VAL A 271 -13.82 -17.93 10.55
CA VAL A 271 -12.84 -18.78 11.24
C VAL A 271 -12.72 -20.19 10.62
N SER A 272 -13.76 -20.65 9.92
CA SER A 272 -13.77 -21.90 9.15
C SER A 272 -12.99 -21.88 7.82
N ASN A 273 -12.72 -20.69 7.26
CA ASN A 273 -12.03 -20.54 5.98
C ASN A 273 -10.51 -20.39 6.15
N VAL A 274 -9.99 -19.84 7.25
CA VAL A 274 -8.54 -19.58 7.41
C VAL A 274 -7.73 -20.89 7.48
N SER A 275 -8.25 -21.91 8.15
CA SER A 275 -7.64 -23.25 8.21
C SER A 275 -7.53 -23.92 6.83
N THR A 276 -8.38 -23.54 5.86
CA THR A 276 -8.34 -24.06 4.48
C THR A 276 -7.59 -23.15 3.50
N ILE A 277 -7.23 -21.92 3.88
CA ILE A 277 -6.49 -20.99 3.00
C ILE A 277 -4.98 -21.27 3.09
N PHE A 278 -4.49 -21.60 4.29
CA PHE A 278 -3.09 -21.93 4.55
C PHE A 278 -3.02 -23.07 5.58
N SER A 279 -2.36 -24.17 5.28
CA SER A 279 -1.93 -25.16 6.26
C SER A 279 -0.55 -24.76 6.79
N SER A 280 -0.50 -23.68 7.60
CA SER A 280 0.74 -23.14 8.18
C SER A 280 0.53 -22.88 9.68
N ALA A 281 1.61 -22.84 10.46
CA ALA A 281 1.52 -22.51 11.88
C ALA A 281 0.87 -21.12 12.14
N ALA A 282 1.01 -20.19 11.19
CA ALA A 282 0.44 -18.84 11.27
C ALA A 282 -1.09 -18.83 11.20
N SER A 283 -1.71 -19.61 10.30
CA SER A 283 -3.17 -19.70 10.17
C SER A 283 -3.83 -20.41 11.34
N GLU A 284 -3.17 -21.40 11.94
CA GLU A 284 -3.62 -22.03 13.17
C GLU A 284 -3.58 -21.04 14.36
N SER A 285 -2.51 -20.25 14.47
CA SER A 285 -2.40 -19.23 15.52
C SER A 285 -3.45 -18.11 15.40
N LEU A 286 -3.77 -17.70 14.16
CA LEU A 286 -4.84 -16.73 13.89
C LEU A 286 -6.22 -17.31 14.26
N ALA A 287 -6.48 -18.58 13.92
CA ALA A 287 -7.72 -19.26 14.26
C ALA A 287 -7.89 -19.38 15.78
N ARG A 288 -6.82 -19.74 16.52
CA ARG A 288 -6.84 -19.77 17.99
C ARG A 288 -7.09 -18.40 18.61
N ARG A 289 -6.51 -17.33 18.05
CA ARG A 289 -6.76 -15.93 18.51
C ARG A 289 -8.19 -15.50 18.25
N ALA A 290 -8.76 -15.83 17.09
CA ALA A 290 -10.16 -15.54 16.78
C ALA A 290 -11.11 -16.29 17.72
N GLN A 291 -10.82 -17.55 18.03
CA GLN A 291 -11.57 -18.34 19.02
C GLN A 291 -11.46 -17.76 20.43
N ALA A 292 -10.26 -17.39 20.88
CA ALA A 292 -10.06 -16.73 22.18
C ALA A 292 -10.80 -15.39 22.28
N THR A 293 -10.82 -14.61 21.19
CA THR A 293 -11.58 -13.36 21.13
C THR A 293 -13.09 -13.61 21.19
N ALA A 294 -13.58 -14.65 20.51
CA ALA A 294 -15.01 -15.01 20.55
C ALA A 294 -15.46 -15.50 21.94
N GLN A 295 -14.55 -16.07 22.73
CA GLN A 295 -14.79 -16.53 24.10
C GLN A 295 -14.61 -15.42 25.16
N ASP A 296 -14.07 -14.26 24.79
CA ASP A 296 -13.87 -13.14 25.72
C ASP A 296 -15.25 -12.57 26.15
N PRO A 297 -15.59 -12.58 27.45
CA PRO A 297 -16.86 -12.06 27.95
C PRO A 297 -17.02 -10.57 27.66
N VAL A 298 -15.93 -9.82 27.62
CA VAL A 298 -15.92 -8.38 27.33
C VAL A 298 -16.27 -8.14 25.86
N PHE A 299 -15.75 -8.95 24.96
CA PHE A 299 -16.08 -8.91 23.53
C PHE A 299 -17.56 -9.21 23.30
N GLN A 300 -18.10 -10.26 23.95
CA GLN A 300 -19.51 -10.62 23.83
C GLN A 300 -20.44 -9.53 24.36
N GLN A 301 -20.10 -8.92 25.50
CA GLN A 301 -20.86 -7.81 26.07
C GLN A 301 -20.87 -6.59 25.15
N LEU A 302 -19.71 -6.18 24.63
CA LEU A 302 -19.59 -5.04 23.72
C LEU A 302 -20.28 -5.30 22.39
N LYS A 303 -20.17 -6.52 21.83
CA LYS A 303 -20.87 -6.91 20.61
C LYS A 303 -22.40 -6.90 20.80
N GLY A 304 -22.88 -7.35 21.95
CA GLY A 304 -24.29 -7.27 22.32
C GLY A 304 -24.78 -5.83 22.35
N GLN A 305 -24.09 -4.97 23.13
CA GLN A 305 -24.38 -3.54 23.21
C GLN A 305 -24.33 -2.84 21.85
N PHE A 306 -23.34 -3.18 21.02
CA PHE A 306 -23.20 -2.62 19.67
C PHE A 306 -24.37 -3.02 18.77
N THR A 307 -24.77 -4.29 18.81
CA THR A 307 -25.91 -4.78 18.01
C THR A 307 -27.21 -4.10 18.39
N THR A 308 -27.44 -3.88 19.69
CA THR A 308 -28.60 -3.15 20.20
C THR A 308 -28.57 -1.66 19.81
N ASP A 309 -27.43 -0.99 19.96
CA ASP A 309 -27.28 0.43 19.64
C ASP A 309 -27.46 0.70 18.12
N PHE A 310 -27.10 -0.26 17.26
CA PHE A 310 -27.23 -0.18 15.80
C PHE A 310 -28.47 -0.88 15.23
N ASP A 311 -29.52 -1.07 16.02
CA ASP A 311 -30.81 -1.52 15.50
C ASP A 311 -31.49 -0.42 14.65
N PHE A 312 -31.77 -0.75 13.39
CA PHE A 312 -32.42 0.14 12.43
C PHE A 312 -33.93 -0.04 12.38
N ASN A 313 -34.50 -0.96 13.16
CA ASN A 313 -35.94 -1.19 13.25
C ASN A 313 -36.65 -0.12 14.12
N VAL A 314 -35.89 0.66 14.90
CA VAL A 314 -36.41 1.74 15.75
C VAL A 314 -36.72 3.00 14.90
N PRO A 315 -37.90 3.63 15.07
CA PRO A 315 -38.26 4.84 14.33
C PRO A 315 -37.26 5.98 14.61
N GLY A 316 -36.73 6.59 13.53
CA GLY A 316 -35.72 7.64 13.60
C GLY A 316 -34.27 7.17 13.46
N SER A 317 -34.00 5.86 13.42
CA SER A 317 -32.65 5.29 13.20
C SER A 317 -32.12 5.54 11.78
N THR A 318 -32.99 5.93 10.84
CA THR A 318 -32.65 6.23 9.43
C THR A 318 -32.13 7.65 9.19
N LYS A 319 -32.14 8.52 10.20
CA LYS A 319 -31.59 9.88 10.12
C LYS A 319 -30.07 9.85 10.24
N LEU A 320 -29.38 10.58 9.35
CA LEU A 320 -27.92 10.62 9.30
C LEU A 320 -27.30 11.17 10.59
N HIS A 321 -27.91 12.19 11.20
CA HIS A 321 -27.42 12.79 12.45
C HIS A 321 -27.38 11.78 13.62
N ASN A 322 -28.39 10.91 13.72
CA ASN A 322 -28.45 9.87 14.75
C ASN A 322 -27.33 8.84 14.56
N LEU A 323 -27.06 8.45 13.31
CA LEU A 323 -25.94 7.56 12.98
C LEU A 323 -24.59 8.20 13.35
N ILE A 324 -24.36 9.46 12.99
CA ILE A 324 -23.13 10.20 13.33
C ILE A 324 -22.93 10.23 14.85
N SER A 325 -23.98 10.53 15.62
CA SER A 325 -23.91 10.54 17.09
C SER A 325 -23.56 9.17 17.67
N LYS A 326 -24.18 8.10 17.16
CA LYS A 326 -23.89 6.72 17.57
C LYS A 326 -22.45 6.32 17.23
N LEU A 327 -21.98 6.62 16.03
CA LEU A 327 -20.60 6.36 15.61
C LEU A 327 -19.59 7.09 16.50
N LYS A 328 -19.80 8.38 16.80
CA LYS A 328 -18.94 9.16 17.71
C LYS A 328 -18.86 8.56 19.12
N LYS A 329 -20.00 8.17 19.68
CA LYS A 329 -20.06 7.52 21.00
C LYS A 329 -19.19 6.26 21.01
N TRP A 330 -19.34 5.40 20.01
CA TRP A 330 -18.60 4.15 19.91
C TRP A 330 -17.11 4.34 19.62
N ILE A 331 -16.74 5.32 18.79
CA ILE A 331 -15.34 5.72 18.58
C ILE A 331 -14.71 6.13 19.91
N LYS A 332 -15.37 6.99 20.70
CA LYS A 332 -14.85 7.45 22.00
C LYS A 332 -14.70 6.30 23.01
N VAL A 333 -15.65 5.37 23.05
CA VAL A 333 -15.58 4.18 23.92
C VAL A 333 -14.40 3.28 23.53
N LEU A 334 -14.21 3.01 22.25
CA LEU A 334 -13.11 2.17 21.76
C LEU A 334 -11.75 2.86 21.91
N GLU A 335 -11.64 4.15 21.59
CA GLU A 335 -10.41 4.93 21.79
C GLU A 335 -9.97 4.95 23.26
N ALA A 336 -10.91 5.08 24.20
CA ALA A 336 -10.61 5.02 25.63
C ALA A 336 -10.03 3.66 26.03
N ARG A 337 -10.54 2.56 25.46
CA ARG A 337 -10.01 1.21 25.71
C ARG A 337 -8.67 0.97 25.04
N THR A 338 -8.48 1.43 23.81
CA THR A 338 -7.19 1.31 23.11
C THR A 338 -6.09 2.05 23.87
N LYS A 339 -6.39 3.17 24.54
CA LYS A 339 -5.42 3.88 25.39
C LYS A 339 -4.97 3.10 26.64
N LEU A 340 -5.77 2.13 27.10
CA LEU A 340 -5.42 1.27 28.24
C LEU A 340 -4.50 0.11 27.83
N LEU A 341 -4.38 -0.19 26.54
CA LEU A 341 -3.52 -1.25 26.06
C LEU A 341 -2.05 -0.87 26.25
N PRO A 342 -1.18 -1.84 26.57
CA PRO A 342 0.24 -1.59 26.70
C PRO A 342 0.80 -1.10 25.35
N LYS A 343 1.41 0.08 25.38
CA LYS A 343 2.04 0.68 24.18
C LYS A 343 3.27 -0.09 23.72
N PHE A 344 3.85 -0.91 24.60
CA PHE A 344 5.04 -1.70 24.35
C PHE A 344 4.82 -3.12 24.86
N PHE A 345 5.21 -4.12 24.08
CA PHE A 345 5.29 -5.51 24.51
C PHE A 345 6.59 -6.16 24.02
N LEU A 346 7.03 -7.18 24.74
CA LEU A 346 8.24 -7.93 24.42
C LEU A 346 7.97 -8.90 23.26
N ILE A 347 8.84 -8.87 22.25
CA ILE A 347 8.74 -9.76 21.08
C ILE A 347 8.83 -11.24 21.48
N GLU A 348 9.62 -11.55 22.51
CA GLU A 348 9.83 -12.93 23.00
C GLU A 348 8.53 -13.62 23.43
N GLU A 349 7.56 -12.86 23.95
CA GLU A 349 6.28 -13.40 24.44
C GLU A 349 5.35 -13.86 23.31
N LYS A 350 5.52 -13.33 22.09
CA LYS A 350 4.60 -13.56 20.95
C LYS A 350 5.28 -14.18 19.74
N CYS A 351 6.55 -13.87 19.49
CA CYS A 351 7.27 -14.19 18.26
C CYS A 351 8.61 -14.87 18.58
N ARG A 352 8.57 -16.18 18.88
CA ARG A 352 9.74 -16.97 19.28
C ARG A 352 10.82 -17.09 18.18
N PHE A 353 10.43 -17.08 16.90
CA PHE A 353 11.36 -17.20 15.77
C PHE A 353 12.07 -15.87 15.55
N LEU A 354 11.33 -14.75 15.59
CA LEU A 354 11.93 -13.41 15.51
C LEU A 354 12.89 -13.18 16.67
N SER A 355 12.47 -13.50 17.91
CA SER A 355 13.32 -13.34 19.10
C SER A 355 14.65 -14.11 19.00
N ASN A 356 14.61 -15.31 18.42
CA ASN A 356 15.80 -16.17 18.27
C ASN A 356 16.54 -15.95 16.94
N PHE A 357 16.06 -15.04 16.09
CA PHE A 357 16.67 -14.77 14.80
C PHE A 357 18.01 -14.05 14.97
N SER A 358 19.03 -14.61 14.32
CA SER A 358 20.39 -14.11 14.32
C SER A 358 20.88 -14.01 12.88
N ALA A 359 21.71 -13.00 12.58
CA ALA A 359 22.41 -12.90 11.31
C ALA A 359 23.30 -14.14 11.00
N GLN A 360 23.64 -14.94 12.02
CA GLN A 360 24.34 -16.22 11.83
C GLN A 360 23.46 -17.31 11.21
N THR A 361 22.14 -17.22 11.37
CA THR A 361 21.18 -18.21 10.82
C THR A 361 20.92 -17.95 9.34
N ALA A 362 20.71 -16.70 8.97
CA ALA A 362 20.58 -16.27 7.58
C ALA A 362 20.89 -14.78 7.44
N GLU A 363 21.58 -14.41 6.35
CA GLU A 363 21.82 -13.02 6.01
C GLU A 363 20.58 -12.41 5.33
N VAL A 364 19.65 -11.91 6.13
CA VAL A 364 18.42 -11.24 5.65
C VAL A 364 18.66 -9.73 5.53
N GLU A 365 18.41 -9.17 4.35
CA GLU A 365 18.46 -7.72 4.11
C GLU A 365 17.16 -7.08 4.58
N ILE A 366 17.19 -5.78 4.91
CA ILE A 366 15.96 -5.07 5.27
C ILE A 366 15.02 -5.04 4.05
N PRO A 367 13.76 -5.47 4.21
CA PRO A 367 12.77 -5.38 3.13
C PRO A 367 12.68 -3.94 2.59
N GLY A 368 12.91 -3.78 1.28
CA GLY A 368 12.74 -2.51 0.58
C GLY A 368 14.04 -1.79 0.26
N GLU A 369 15.19 -2.28 0.75
CA GLU A 369 16.53 -1.82 0.37
C GLU A 369 16.75 -1.80 -1.15
N CYS A 370 16.23 -2.81 -1.84
CA CYS A 370 16.34 -3.00 -3.30
C CYS A 370 15.51 -2.00 -4.14
N LEU A 371 14.66 -1.16 -3.53
CA LEU A 371 13.80 -0.22 -4.26
C LEU A 371 14.55 1.07 -4.66
N LEU A 372 15.57 1.45 -3.89
CA LEU A 372 16.33 2.67 -4.10
C LEU A 372 17.69 2.38 -4.77
N PRO A 373 18.12 3.21 -5.73
CA PRO A 373 19.44 3.06 -6.34
C PRO A 373 20.50 3.39 -5.29
N LYS A 374 21.39 2.45 -4.98
CA LYS A 374 22.53 2.68 -4.10
C LYS A 374 23.84 2.42 -4.86
N PRO A 375 24.89 3.23 -4.64
CA PRO A 375 26.24 2.80 -4.99
C PRO A 375 26.59 1.54 -4.19
N THR A 376 27.27 0.62 -4.87
CA THR A 376 27.50 -0.80 -4.56
C THR A 376 27.90 -1.18 -3.12
N HIS A 377 27.54 -2.42 -2.75
CA HIS A 377 27.99 -3.28 -1.61
C HIS A 377 27.54 -2.98 -0.16
N TYR A 378 26.92 -1.85 0.14
CA TYR A 378 26.43 -1.58 1.50
C TYR A 378 24.94 -1.91 1.66
N TYR A 379 24.64 -3.21 1.71
CA TYR A 379 23.32 -3.68 2.12
C TYR A 379 23.22 -3.69 3.63
N ILE A 380 22.12 -3.13 4.09
CA ILE A 380 21.80 -3.09 5.50
C ILE A 380 21.14 -4.42 5.87
N LYS A 381 21.84 -5.21 6.69
CA LYS A 381 21.39 -6.54 7.14
C LYS A 381 20.71 -6.47 8.51
N ILE A 382 19.70 -7.32 8.70
CA ILE A 382 19.04 -7.49 9.99
C ILE A 382 19.98 -8.28 10.90
N ALA A 383 20.51 -7.62 11.93
CA ALA A 383 21.47 -8.24 12.85
C ALA A 383 20.76 -9.09 13.91
N ARG A 384 19.74 -8.51 14.53
CA ARG A 384 18.83 -9.11 15.52
C ARG A 384 17.51 -8.33 15.51
N SER A 385 16.37 -8.94 15.84
CA SER A 385 15.16 -8.17 16.11
C SER A 385 15.30 -7.45 17.46
N ALA A 386 15.12 -6.13 17.54
CA ALA A 386 15.16 -5.41 18.82
C ALA A 386 13.83 -5.53 19.57
N LEU A 387 13.96 -5.55 20.90
CA LEU A 387 13.04 -6.01 21.93
C LEU A 387 11.64 -5.35 22.09
N ALA A 388 11.19 -4.44 21.22
CA ALA A 388 9.95 -3.70 21.51
C ALA A 388 9.12 -3.39 20.28
N VAL A 389 7.87 -3.86 20.29
CA VAL A 389 6.83 -3.46 19.33
C VAL A 389 6.06 -2.32 19.95
N VAL A 390 5.91 -1.23 19.22
CA VAL A 390 5.06 -0.11 19.62
C VAL A 390 3.68 -0.33 19.01
N SER A 391 2.61 -0.27 19.80
CA SER A 391 1.26 -0.06 19.27
C SER A 391 0.87 1.42 19.44
N PRO A 392 1.05 2.26 18.41
CA PRO A 392 0.30 3.49 18.30
C PRO A 392 -0.90 3.24 17.37
N CYS A 393 -2.06 2.94 17.96
CA CYS A 393 -3.45 3.13 17.53
C CYS A 393 -3.90 3.05 16.04
N VAL A 394 -3.06 2.70 15.08
CA VAL A 394 -3.41 2.54 13.66
C VAL A 394 -2.53 1.47 12.98
N CYS A 395 -1.30 1.21 13.44
CA CYS A 395 -0.43 0.17 12.87
C CYS A 395 0.52 -0.44 13.91
N SER A 396 0.61 -1.77 13.97
CA SER A 396 1.67 -2.42 14.76
C SER A 396 3.03 -2.09 14.17
N THR A 397 3.96 -1.67 15.02
CA THR A 397 5.23 -1.15 14.56
C THR A 397 6.39 -2.03 15.03
N PHE A 398 7.07 -2.66 14.07
CA PHE A 398 8.21 -3.55 14.26
C PHE A 398 9.53 -2.80 14.07
N ALA A 399 10.43 -2.84 15.05
CA ALA A 399 11.74 -2.18 14.99
C ALA A 399 12.88 -3.22 14.92
N PRO A 400 13.32 -3.66 13.72
CA PRO A 400 14.53 -4.47 13.62
C PRO A 400 15.76 -3.68 14.09
N LYS A 401 16.65 -4.32 14.87
CA LYS A 401 17.95 -3.74 15.18
C LYS A 401 18.86 -3.97 13.99
N VAL A 402 19.39 -2.89 13.49
CA VAL A 402 20.24 -2.89 12.32
C VAL A 402 21.67 -2.60 12.77
N ASN A 403 22.66 -3.37 12.33
CA ASN A 403 24.06 -3.01 12.48
C ASN A 403 24.63 -2.48 11.16
N PRO A 404 24.62 -1.16 10.93
CA PRO A 404 25.50 -0.56 9.94
C PRO A 404 26.90 -0.46 10.56
N GLY A 405 27.76 -1.46 10.32
CA GLY A 405 29.22 -1.36 10.47
C GLY A 405 29.78 -0.65 11.71
N GLY A 406 29.15 -0.73 12.89
CA GLY A 406 29.68 -0.19 14.15
C GLY A 406 28.73 0.67 14.99
N GLY A 407 27.55 1.08 14.51
CA GLY A 407 26.59 1.87 15.29
C GLY A 407 25.15 1.43 15.07
N GLY A 408 24.58 0.67 16.00
CA GLY A 408 23.25 0.09 15.82
C GLY A 408 22.15 1.14 15.69
N VAL A 409 21.52 1.27 14.52
CA VAL A 409 20.34 2.13 14.31
C VAL A 409 19.10 1.24 14.32
N ASN A 410 18.05 1.64 15.04
CA ASN A 410 16.77 0.94 14.96
C ASN A 410 15.99 1.52 13.79
N SER A 411 15.95 0.81 12.66
CA SER A 411 14.97 1.11 11.61
C SER A 411 13.61 0.61 12.08
N ARG A 412 12.56 1.41 11.90
CA ARG A 412 11.21 1.10 12.34
C ARG A 412 10.32 0.88 11.12
N CYS A 413 9.49 -0.14 11.16
CA CYS A 413 8.56 -0.50 10.09
C CYS A 413 7.15 -0.62 10.66
N SER A 414 6.18 0.08 10.08
CA SER A 414 4.77 -0.09 10.40
C SER A 414 4.15 -1.15 9.50
N VAL A 415 3.34 -2.02 10.11
CA VAL A 415 2.54 -3.02 9.42
C VAL A 415 1.21 -2.39 9.07
N HIS A 416 0.88 -2.35 7.77
CA HIS A 416 -0.42 -1.92 7.27
C HIS A 416 -1.19 -3.10 6.68
N ASP A 417 -2.45 -3.25 7.09
CA ASP A 417 -3.42 -4.12 6.45
C ASP A 417 -4.19 -3.34 5.37
N GLY A 418 -4.05 -3.69 4.08
CA GLY A 418 -4.80 -2.99 3.02
C GLY A 418 -4.48 -3.28 1.55
N ASP A 419 -5.51 -3.05 0.71
CA ASP A 419 -5.55 -3.35 -0.73
C ASP A 419 -4.89 -2.30 -1.65
N SER A 420 -4.41 -1.16 -1.15
CA SER A 420 -4.05 -0.01 -2.01
C SER A 420 -2.75 -0.25 -2.79
N VAL A 421 -2.84 -0.83 -4.00
CA VAL A 421 -1.77 -1.15 -4.98
C VAL A 421 -1.02 0.08 -5.54
N GLY A 422 -1.05 1.23 -4.87
CA GLY A 422 -0.43 2.46 -5.35
C GLY A 422 0.97 2.71 -4.81
N SER A 423 1.97 1.87 -5.09
CA SER A 423 3.37 2.30 -4.92
C SER A 423 3.74 3.19 -6.10
N VAL A 424 3.50 4.50 -5.96
CA VAL A 424 3.94 5.48 -6.95
C VAL A 424 5.47 5.55 -6.89
N LYS A 425 6.13 4.93 -7.88
CA LYS A 425 7.57 5.10 -8.09
C LYS A 425 7.80 6.50 -8.66
N ILE A 426 7.93 7.49 -7.80
CA ILE A 426 8.36 8.82 -8.23
C ILE A 426 9.86 8.76 -8.48
N ILE A 427 10.24 8.69 -9.75
CA ILE A 427 11.64 8.79 -10.16
C ILE A 427 12.02 10.27 -10.05
N SER A 428 12.95 10.60 -9.15
CA SER A 428 13.50 11.95 -9.07
C SER A 428 14.41 12.20 -10.29
N LEU A 429 13.91 12.98 -11.25
CA LEU A 429 14.73 13.51 -12.33
C LEU A 429 15.55 14.69 -11.78
N LEU A 430 16.78 14.44 -11.36
CA LEU A 430 17.68 15.46 -10.84
C LEU A 430 18.22 16.30 -12.01
N ARG A 431 17.69 17.51 -12.19
CA ARG A 431 18.24 18.55 -13.07
C ARG A 431 19.15 19.48 -12.26
N LYS A 432 20.04 20.22 -12.93
CA LYS A 432 21.03 21.11 -12.28
C LYS A 432 20.39 22.08 -11.26
N GLU A 433 19.26 22.69 -11.61
CA GLU A 433 18.57 23.64 -10.74
C GLU A 433 17.79 22.98 -9.58
N THR A 434 17.29 21.76 -9.76
CA THR A 434 16.65 21.00 -8.67
C THR A 434 17.69 20.49 -7.69
N ALA A 435 18.87 20.08 -8.17
CA ALA A 435 20.00 19.66 -7.34
C ALA A 435 20.57 20.81 -6.49
N LYS A 436 20.77 22.00 -7.07
CA LYS A 436 21.20 23.21 -6.33
C LYS A 436 20.26 23.58 -5.18
N ARG A 437 18.96 23.34 -5.36
CA ARG A 437 17.92 23.63 -4.36
C ARG A 437 17.62 22.46 -3.44
N HIS A 438 18.35 21.34 -3.58
CA HIS A 438 18.13 20.08 -2.86
C HIS A 438 16.65 19.63 -2.91
N LEU A 439 16.03 19.76 -4.07
CA LEU A 439 14.66 19.28 -4.31
C LEU A 439 14.70 17.78 -4.58
N LEU A 440 14.37 16.98 -3.57
CA LEU A 440 14.22 15.53 -3.67
C LEU A 440 12.87 15.11 -3.08
N PHE A 441 12.17 14.22 -3.79
CA PHE A 441 11.00 13.55 -3.27
C PHE A 441 11.41 12.55 -2.19
N THR A 442 10.84 12.70 -1.00
CA THR A 442 10.94 11.69 0.05
C THR A 442 9.80 10.70 -0.12
N VAL A 443 10.12 9.49 -0.59
CA VAL A 443 9.15 8.40 -0.76
C VAL A 443 9.46 7.33 0.29
N PRO A 444 8.52 7.01 1.20
CA PRO A 444 8.72 5.94 2.17
C PRO A 444 8.85 4.60 1.47
N ARG A 445 9.71 3.72 1.98
CA ARG A 445 9.84 2.36 1.44
C ARG A 445 8.62 1.54 1.81
N VAL A 446 8.01 0.89 0.82
CA VAL A 446 6.85 0.01 1.02
C VAL A 446 7.13 -1.34 0.39
N VAL A 447 7.03 -2.41 1.17
CA VAL A 447 7.18 -3.80 0.71
C VAL A 447 5.94 -4.59 1.04
N ALA A 448 5.30 -5.17 0.02
CA ALA A 448 4.23 -6.13 0.21
C ALA A 448 4.82 -7.50 0.57
N VAL A 449 4.44 -8.00 1.75
CA VAL A 449 4.87 -9.30 2.27
C VAL A 449 3.80 -10.36 2.01
N SER A 450 2.53 -9.95 2.03
CA SER A 450 1.38 -10.73 1.59
C SER A 450 0.37 -9.83 0.88
N PRO A 451 -0.66 -10.38 0.21
CA PRO A 451 -1.69 -9.56 -0.46
C PRO A 451 -2.36 -8.54 0.48
N GLN A 452 -2.53 -8.92 1.75
CA GLN A 452 -3.19 -8.10 2.75
C GLN A 452 -2.21 -7.33 3.64
N MET A 453 -0.93 -7.72 3.72
CA MET A 453 0.04 -7.18 4.69
C MET A 453 1.24 -6.51 4.01
N ARG A 454 1.54 -5.27 4.43
CA ARG A 454 2.68 -4.50 3.92
C ARG A 454 3.52 -3.93 5.04
N LEU A 455 4.82 -3.86 4.80
CA LEU A 455 5.79 -3.15 5.63
C LEU A 455 6.04 -1.78 5.04
N VAL A 456 5.85 -0.74 5.85
CA VAL A 456 6.13 0.65 5.50
C VAL A 456 7.23 1.18 6.41
N GLU A 457 8.22 1.86 5.85
CA GLU A 457 9.24 2.57 6.62
C GLU A 457 8.59 3.66 7.48
N ASP A 458 8.83 3.60 8.79
CA ASP A 458 8.30 4.54 9.77
C ASP A 458 9.44 5.28 10.48
N ASN A 459 9.19 6.55 10.82
CA ASN A 459 10.10 7.36 11.62
C ASN A 459 9.46 7.64 12.98
N PRO A 460 10.13 7.32 14.11
CA PRO A 460 9.59 7.54 15.45
C PRO A 460 9.21 8.99 15.76
N SER A 461 9.82 9.95 15.08
CA SER A 461 9.56 11.38 15.21
C SER A 461 8.45 11.88 14.29
N SER A 462 7.84 10.99 13.47
CA SER A 462 6.80 11.39 12.54
C SER A 462 5.46 11.58 13.25
N LEU A 463 4.80 12.70 12.96
CA LEU A 463 3.46 13.02 13.42
C LEU A 463 2.61 13.44 12.23
N SER A 464 1.37 12.94 12.15
CA SER A 464 0.44 13.42 11.13
C SER A 464 -0.04 14.84 11.45
N LEU A 465 -0.40 15.59 10.42
CA LEU A 465 -0.95 16.94 10.60
C LEU A 465 -2.26 16.91 11.41
N LEU A 466 -3.04 15.83 11.26
CA LEU A 466 -4.23 15.57 12.08
C LEU A 466 -3.88 15.36 13.56
N GLU A 467 -2.81 14.63 13.87
CA GLU A 467 -2.38 14.41 15.26
C GLU A 467 -1.88 15.70 15.91
N ILE A 468 -1.12 16.52 15.16
CA ILE A 468 -0.73 17.86 15.59
C ILE A 468 -1.97 18.69 15.94
N TYR A 469 -2.99 18.68 15.07
CA TYR A 469 -4.25 19.36 15.30
C TYR A 469 -4.97 18.83 16.56
N ARG A 470 -5.07 17.50 16.74
CA ARG A 470 -5.67 16.87 17.93
C ARG A 470 -4.96 17.30 19.22
N GLN A 471 -3.63 17.29 19.24
CA GLN A 471 -2.84 17.70 20.41
C GLN A 471 -3.10 19.17 20.77
N ARG A 472 -3.20 20.07 19.79
CA ARG A 472 -3.48 21.50 20.03
C ARG A 472 -4.92 21.74 20.48
N CYS A 473 -5.90 21.02 19.92
CA CYS A 473 -7.28 21.07 20.37
C CYS A 473 -7.43 20.57 21.81
N ALA A 474 -6.77 19.45 22.15
CA ALA A 474 -6.75 18.92 23.51
C ALA A 474 -6.14 19.92 24.52
N LYS A 475 -5.04 20.61 24.16
CA LYS A 475 -4.47 21.68 24.99
C LYS A 475 -5.42 22.86 25.23
N LYS A 476 -6.36 23.10 24.32
CA LYS A 476 -7.42 24.13 24.46
C LYS A 476 -8.70 23.60 25.12
N GLY A 477 -8.73 22.33 25.54
CA GLY A 477 -9.93 21.71 26.10
C GLY A 477 -11.06 21.49 25.08
N MET A 478 -10.75 21.46 23.78
CA MET A 478 -11.72 21.30 22.71
C MET A 478 -11.57 19.93 22.04
N GLU A 479 -12.69 19.28 21.72
CA GLU A 479 -12.67 18.08 20.89
C GLU A 479 -12.38 18.46 19.42
N HIS A 480 -11.55 17.67 18.75
CA HIS A 480 -11.09 17.94 17.38
C HIS A 480 -12.21 17.98 16.33
N ASP A 481 -13.31 17.27 16.59
CA ASP A 481 -14.51 17.20 15.73
C ASP A 481 -15.50 18.36 15.96
N ASN A 482 -15.33 19.16 17.01
CA ASN A 482 -16.27 20.22 17.35
C ASN A 482 -16.48 21.25 16.22
N PRO A 483 -15.46 21.65 15.43
CA PRO A 483 -15.67 22.54 14.28
C PRO A 483 -16.64 21.98 13.24
N ILE A 484 -16.62 20.67 13.01
CA ILE A 484 -17.53 20.00 12.08
C ILE A 484 -18.95 20.05 12.62
N SER A 485 -19.13 19.70 13.90
CA SER A 485 -20.45 19.79 14.57
C SER A 485 -21.01 21.21 14.51
N ARG A 486 -20.18 22.22 14.80
CA ARG A 486 -20.57 23.64 14.77
C ARG A 486 -20.96 24.10 13.38
N TYR A 487 -20.24 23.67 12.35
CA TYR A 487 -20.58 23.97 10.96
C TYR A 487 -22.00 23.48 10.60
N TYR A 488 -22.32 22.23 10.91
CA TYR A 488 -23.65 21.67 10.61
C TYR A 488 -24.76 22.26 11.50
N GLU A 489 -24.48 22.56 12.77
CA GLU A 489 -25.42 23.27 13.66
C GLU A 489 -25.80 24.63 13.06
N ARG A 490 -24.80 25.43 12.65
CA ARG A 490 -25.05 26.75 12.04
C ARG A 490 -25.79 26.62 10.71
N LEU A 491 -25.40 25.66 9.87
CA LEU A 491 -26.10 25.39 8.60
C LEU A 491 -27.57 25.03 8.83
N ALA A 492 -27.87 24.19 9.83
CA ALA A 492 -29.24 23.85 10.21
C ALA A 492 -30.03 25.07 10.72
N THR A 493 -29.41 25.96 11.50
CA THR A 493 -30.08 27.20 11.96
C THR A 493 -30.42 28.15 10.81
N VAL A 494 -29.58 28.24 9.77
CA VAL A 494 -29.85 29.09 8.59
C VAL A 494 -30.96 28.49 7.73
N GLN A 495 -30.97 27.16 7.58
CA GLN A 495 -32.03 26.43 6.87
C GLN A 495 -33.38 26.55 7.58
N ALA A 496 -33.40 26.46 8.91
CA ALA A 496 -34.61 26.63 9.71
C ALA A 496 -35.21 28.04 9.58
N ARG A 497 -34.39 29.04 9.25
CA ARG A 497 -34.83 30.42 8.97
C ARG A 497 -35.33 30.62 7.53
N GLY A 498 -35.41 29.56 6.73
CA GLY A 498 -35.87 29.61 5.33
C GLY A 498 -34.91 30.32 4.37
N THR A 499 -33.67 30.60 4.79
CA THR A 499 -32.67 31.24 3.93
C THR A 499 -32.05 30.23 2.98
N GLN A 500 -32.02 30.53 1.68
CA GLN A 500 -31.36 29.70 0.67
C GLN A 500 -29.86 29.59 0.97
N VAL A 501 -29.33 28.36 0.92
CA VAL A 501 -27.91 28.07 1.17
C VAL A 501 -27.07 28.55 -0.02
N SER A 502 -26.68 29.82 -0.01
CA SER A 502 -25.79 30.39 -1.02
C SER A 502 -24.31 30.12 -0.68
N HIS A 503 -23.43 30.23 -1.69
CA HIS A 503 -21.99 30.15 -1.47
C HIS A 503 -21.46 31.19 -0.48
N GLN A 504 -22.14 32.32 -0.33
CA GLN A 504 -21.77 33.38 0.61
C GLN A 504 -22.02 32.94 2.05
N VAL A 505 -23.20 32.40 2.34
CA VAL A 505 -23.55 31.84 3.66
C VAL A 505 -22.54 30.78 4.10
N LEU A 506 -22.17 29.87 3.20
CA LEU A 506 -21.19 28.81 3.49
C LEU A 506 -19.80 29.37 3.82
N ARG A 507 -19.36 30.42 3.11
CA ARG A 507 -18.08 31.11 3.39
C ARG A 507 -18.12 31.81 4.74
N ASP A 508 -19.24 32.43 5.09
CA ASP A 508 -19.39 33.15 6.34
C ASP A 508 -19.39 32.20 7.54
N ILE A 509 -20.10 31.07 7.46
CA ILE A 509 -20.04 30.01 8.48
C ILE A 509 -18.61 29.45 8.58
N LEU A 510 -17.92 29.21 7.46
CA LEU A 510 -16.53 28.72 7.48
C LEU A 510 -15.60 29.73 8.17
N LYS A 511 -15.72 31.02 7.86
CA LYS A 511 -14.94 32.08 8.50
C LYS A 511 -15.23 32.18 10.00
N GLU A 512 -16.49 32.06 10.41
CA GLU A 512 -16.92 32.03 11.82
C GLU A 512 -16.22 30.88 12.57
N VAL A 513 -16.27 29.67 12.00
CA VAL A 513 -15.64 28.48 12.59
C VAL A 513 -14.11 28.61 12.65
N GLN A 514 -13.48 29.13 11.60
CA GLN A 514 -12.03 29.36 11.58
C GLN A 514 -11.57 30.43 12.58
N ALA A 515 -12.32 31.52 12.74
CA ALA A 515 -11.99 32.57 13.68
C ALA A 515 -12.10 32.08 15.14
N ASN A 516 -13.15 31.32 15.45
CA ASN A 516 -13.49 30.94 16.82
C ASN A 516 -12.78 29.66 17.29
N MET A 517 -12.61 28.67 16.40
CA MET A 517 -12.23 27.31 16.82
C MET A 517 -10.86 26.87 16.27
N VAL A 518 -10.49 27.30 15.07
CA VAL A 518 -9.23 26.87 14.41
C VAL A 518 -8.41 28.07 13.93
N PRO A 519 -7.67 28.74 14.84
CA PRO A 519 -6.86 29.91 14.48
C PRO A 519 -5.79 29.59 13.44
N ARG A 520 -5.54 30.52 12.52
CA ARG A 520 -4.54 30.39 11.43
C ARG A 520 -3.11 30.12 11.92
N GLY A 521 -2.79 30.53 13.16
CA GLY A 521 -1.48 30.37 13.76
C GLY A 521 -1.20 28.98 14.37
N MET A 522 -2.17 28.07 14.41
CA MET A 522 -2.06 26.84 15.22
C MET A 522 -0.83 25.97 14.89
N LEU A 523 -0.54 25.78 13.59
CA LEU A 523 0.64 25.03 13.14
C LEU A 523 1.95 25.78 13.46
N LYS A 524 1.95 27.12 13.29
CA LYS A 524 3.12 27.96 13.61
C LYS A 524 3.45 27.89 15.09
N GLU A 525 2.45 28.02 15.95
CA GLU A 525 2.65 27.95 17.40
C GLU A 525 3.08 26.55 17.86
N TRP A 526 2.60 25.50 17.20
CA TRP A 526 3.11 24.14 17.43
C TRP A 526 4.60 24.07 17.06
N ALA A 527 4.97 24.53 15.86
CA ALA A 527 6.35 24.49 15.40
C ALA A 527 7.29 25.30 16.29
N LEU A 528 6.87 26.46 16.80
CA LEU A 528 7.66 27.25 17.77
C LEU A 528 7.85 26.54 19.11
N HIS A 529 6.90 25.70 19.51
CA HIS A 529 6.98 24.95 20.77
C HIS A 529 7.80 23.65 20.62
N THR A 530 7.84 23.08 19.42
CA THR A 530 8.65 21.89 19.09
C THR A 530 10.11 22.27 18.83
N PHE A 531 10.36 23.38 18.13
CA PHE A 531 11.69 23.88 17.78
C PHE A 531 12.00 25.16 18.55
N PRO A 532 12.61 25.07 19.75
CA PRO A 532 12.84 26.24 20.61
C PRO A 532 13.90 27.19 20.03
N SER A 533 14.84 26.68 19.22
CA SER A 533 15.87 27.48 18.55
C SER A 533 15.32 28.14 17.29
N ALA A 534 15.65 29.43 17.09
CA ALA A 534 15.28 30.17 15.89
C ALA A 534 15.88 29.54 14.61
N THR A 535 17.09 28.99 14.70
CA THR A 535 17.77 28.30 13.59
C THR A 535 17.04 27.02 13.21
N ASP A 536 16.61 26.23 14.18
CA ASP A 536 15.90 24.97 13.97
C ASP A 536 14.51 25.24 13.38
N TYR A 537 13.79 26.23 13.92
CA TYR A 537 12.51 26.66 13.37
C TYR A 537 12.63 27.17 11.93
N TRP A 538 13.66 27.96 11.63
CA TRP A 538 13.88 28.45 10.26
C TRP A 538 14.19 27.29 9.29
N THR A 539 15.02 26.34 9.72
CA THR A 539 15.39 25.15 8.94
C THR A 539 14.17 24.26 8.70
N PHE A 540 13.38 23.98 9.74
CA PHE A 540 12.11 23.28 9.64
C PHE A 540 11.18 23.96 8.65
N ARG A 541 10.95 25.28 8.81
CA ARG A 541 10.07 26.04 7.91
C ARG A 541 10.53 25.98 6.46
N LYS A 542 11.84 26.08 6.22
CA LYS A 542 12.44 25.98 4.88
C LYS A 542 12.19 24.59 4.28
N MET A 543 12.50 23.52 5.01
CA MET A 543 12.31 22.15 4.54
C MET A 543 10.83 21.81 4.33
N PHE A 544 9.98 22.17 5.28
CA PHE A 544 8.53 21.96 5.21
C PHE A 544 7.93 22.63 3.96
N THR A 545 8.30 23.89 3.69
CA THR A 545 7.80 24.62 2.52
C THR A 545 8.26 23.98 1.21
N VAL A 546 9.53 23.56 1.14
CA VAL A 546 10.10 22.88 -0.03
C VAL A 546 9.39 21.55 -0.30
N GLN A 547 9.22 20.72 0.73
CA GLN A 547 8.57 19.41 0.59
C GLN A 547 7.07 19.55 0.28
N LEU A 548 6.38 20.52 0.89
CA LEU A 548 4.98 20.79 0.59
C LEU A 548 4.79 21.25 -0.87
N ALA A 549 5.70 22.06 -1.40
CA ALA A 549 5.68 22.47 -2.80
C ALA A 549 5.89 21.28 -3.75
N LEU A 550 6.80 20.35 -3.41
CA LEU A 550 7.00 19.12 -4.18
C LEU A 550 5.77 18.21 -4.14
N LEU A 551 5.14 18.05 -2.98
CA LEU A 551 3.90 17.29 -2.84
C LEU A 551 2.76 17.90 -3.65
N GLY A 552 2.57 19.21 -3.60
CA GLY A 552 1.56 19.91 -4.41
C GLY A 552 1.83 19.80 -5.91
N PHE A 553 3.10 19.83 -6.33
CA PHE A 553 3.48 19.57 -7.72
C PHE A 553 3.15 18.14 -8.15
N ALA A 554 3.44 17.14 -7.31
CA ALA A 554 3.11 15.74 -7.59
C ALA A 554 1.59 15.50 -7.62
N GLU A 555 0.83 16.10 -6.69
CA GLU A 555 -0.64 16.06 -6.67
C GLU A 555 -1.22 16.56 -7.99
N PHE A 556 -0.71 17.69 -8.48
CA PHE A 556 -1.15 18.29 -9.74
C PHE A 556 -0.76 17.47 -10.98
N VAL A 557 0.50 17.06 -11.10
CA VAL A 557 1.01 16.38 -12.32
C VAL A 557 0.51 14.95 -12.46
N LEU A 558 0.39 14.22 -11.35
CA LEU A 558 -0.03 12.81 -11.36
C LEU A 558 -1.53 12.63 -11.10
N HIS A 559 -2.28 13.72 -10.95
CA HIS A 559 -3.70 13.72 -10.59
C HIS A 559 -4.00 12.83 -9.36
N LEU A 560 -3.16 12.97 -8.33
CA LEU A 560 -3.35 12.19 -7.10
C LEU A 560 -4.61 12.65 -6.36
N ASN A 561 -5.13 11.77 -5.50
CA ASN A 561 -6.18 12.15 -4.57
C ASN A 561 -5.70 13.30 -3.69
N ARG A 562 -6.63 14.20 -3.34
CA ARG A 562 -6.34 15.35 -2.51
C ARG A 562 -5.71 14.92 -1.18
N LEU A 563 -4.60 15.55 -0.82
CA LEU A 563 -3.86 15.23 0.40
C LEU A 563 -4.66 15.69 1.63
N ASN A 564 -5.24 14.73 2.35
CA ASN A 564 -5.90 14.98 3.62
C ASN A 564 -4.87 15.22 4.75
N PRO A 565 -5.23 15.97 5.81
CA PRO A 565 -4.34 16.18 6.98
C PRO A 565 -3.90 14.87 7.67
N GLU A 566 -4.65 13.79 7.52
CA GLU A 566 -4.29 12.46 8.02
C GLU A 566 -3.15 11.80 7.22
N MET A 567 -3.02 12.14 5.93
CA MET A 567 -2.04 11.56 5.01
C MET A 567 -0.69 12.27 5.07
N ILE A 568 -0.66 13.52 5.53
CA ILE A 568 0.57 14.31 5.62
C ILE A 568 1.25 14.00 6.94
N GLN A 569 2.39 13.30 6.88
CA GLN A 569 3.26 13.03 8.02
C GLN A 569 4.47 13.98 8.02
N ILE A 570 4.76 14.56 9.19
CA ILE A 570 5.85 15.50 9.42
C ILE A 570 6.82 14.84 10.39
N ALA A 571 8.06 14.60 9.95
CA ALA A 571 9.15 14.19 10.83
C ALA A 571 9.67 15.40 11.62
N GLN A 572 9.79 15.23 12.95
CA GLN A 572 10.32 16.25 13.85
C GLN A 572 11.85 16.28 13.86
#